data_AF-A0A7V4PQP7-F1
#
_entry.id   AF-A0A7V4PQP7-F1
#
_cell.length_a   1.000
_cell.length_b   1.000
_cell.length_c   1.000
_cell.angle_alpha   90.00
_cell.angle_beta   90.00
_cell.angle_gamma   90.00
#
_symmetry.space_group_name_H-M   'P 1'
#
loop_
_entity.id
_entity.type
_entity.pdbx_description
1 polymer ?
#
loop_
_entity_poly.entity_id
_entity_poly.type
_entity_poly.pdbx_seq_one_letter_code
_entity_poly.pdbx_strand_id
1 'polypeptide(L)'
;MRRFTFCLALFLAGFFPSSARAQSNKVQEFVLDNGLKVLLLESHKSPSVTFQVWYRVGSRNEEDGKSGLSHFLEHMLFKGTDKTGPEEYARIIAKNGGRSNAFTSSDHTVYFATMSREKIGLAIELEADRMTNARL
;
A
#
# COMPACT_ATOMS: atom_id res chain seq x y z
N MET A 1 -47.94 -63.25 4.13
CA MET A 1 -46.81 -62.81 4.97
C MET A 1 -45.49 -62.98 4.19
N ARG A 2 -45.00 -61.91 3.54
CA ARG A 2 -43.64 -61.86 2.96
C ARG A 2 -43.11 -60.45 3.18
N ARG A 3 -42.06 -60.35 3.99
CA ARG A 3 -41.41 -59.10 4.40
C ARG A 3 -40.52 -58.63 3.24
N PHE A 4 -40.77 -57.43 2.71
CA PHE A 4 -39.85 -56.74 1.79
C PHE A 4 -38.98 -55.80 2.62
N THR A 5 -37.73 -56.19 2.83
CA THR A 5 -36.70 -55.35 3.46
C THR A 5 -36.04 -54.53 2.37
N PHE A 6 -36.30 -53.22 2.33
CA PHE A 6 -35.66 -52.30 1.39
C PHE A 6 -34.39 -51.75 2.06
N CYS A 7 -33.22 -52.19 1.59
CA CYS A 7 -31.93 -51.64 2.02
C CYS A 7 -31.71 -50.28 1.36
N LEU A 8 -31.76 -49.21 2.16
CA LEU A 8 -31.35 -47.86 1.78
C LEU A 8 -29.82 -47.80 1.78
N ALA A 9 -29.20 -47.89 0.60
CA ALA A 9 -27.76 -47.65 0.45
C ALA A 9 -27.49 -46.14 0.51
N LEU A 10 -27.04 -45.66 1.67
CA LEU A 10 -26.50 -44.31 1.84
C LEU A 10 -25.21 -44.17 1.01
N PHE A 11 -25.26 -43.40 -0.08
CA PHE A 11 -24.06 -42.87 -0.73
C PHE A 11 -23.49 -41.75 0.16
N LEU A 12 -22.61 -42.12 1.09
CA LEU A 12 -21.69 -41.17 1.76
C LEU A 12 -20.62 -40.76 0.75
N ALA A 13 -20.95 -39.82 -0.13
CA ALA A 13 -19.94 -39.09 -0.89
C ALA A 13 -19.12 -38.26 0.11
N GLY A 14 -17.94 -38.76 0.47
CA GLY A 14 -17.00 -38.08 1.35
C GLY A 14 -16.71 -36.68 0.82
N PHE A 15 -17.18 -35.68 1.55
CA PHE A 15 -16.81 -34.29 1.35
C PHE A 15 -15.35 -34.17 1.78
N PHE A 16 -14.41 -34.38 0.85
CA PHE A 16 -13.01 -34.06 1.09
C PHE A 16 -12.90 -32.53 1.07
N PRO A 17 -12.62 -31.86 2.20
CA PRO A 17 -12.31 -30.44 2.15
C PRO A 17 -11.01 -30.31 1.34
N SER A 18 -11.14 -29.78 0.12
CA SER A 18 -9.99 -29.35 -0.66
C SER A 18 -9.25 -28.32 0.18
N SER A 19 -8.13 -28.72 0.75
CA SER A 19 -7.25 -27.81 1.47
C SER A 19 -6.68 -26.86 0.44
N ALA A 20 -7.32 -25.71 0.27
CA ALA A 20 -6.81 -24.63 -0.56
C ALA A 20 -5.43 -24.27 0.00
N ARG A 21 -4.37 -24.69 -0.72
CA ARG A 21 -3.00 -24.41 -0.35
C ARG A 21 -2.85 -22.90 -0.38
N ALA A 22 -2.70 -22.28 0.80
CA ALA A 22 -2.42 -20.86 0.90
C ALA A 22 -1.08 -20.60 0.21
N GLN A 23 -1.13 -20.03 -0.99
CA GLN A 23 0.06 -19.57 -1.68
C GLN A 23 0.62 -18.39 -0.89
N SER A 24 1.72 -18.61 -0.16
CA SER A 24 2.42 -17.50 0.49
C SER A 24 3.09 -16.69 -0.61
N ASN A 25 2.56 -15.50 -0.89
CA ASN A 25 3.21 -14.59 -1.82
C ASN A 25 4.54 -14.17 -1.19
N LYS A 26 5.65 -14.47 -1.88
CA LYS A 26 6.98 -14.05 -1.44
C LYS A 26 7.20 -12.59 -1.81
N VAL A 27 7.83 -11.83 -0.92
CA VAL A 27 8.28 -10.47 -1.21
C VAL A 27 9.45 -10.55 -2.17
N GLN A 28 9.38 -9.80 -3.27
CA GLN A 28 10.49 -9.59 -4.19
C GLN A 28 11.21 -8.31 -3.80
N GLU A 29 12.54 -8.32 -3.82
CA GLU A 29 13.38 -7.17 -3.49
C GLU A 29 14.22 -6.77 -4.70
N PHE A 30 14.23 -5.48 -4.99
CA PHE A 30 15.05 -4.87 -6.03
C PHE A 30 15.80 -3.67 -5.44
N VAL A 31 16.98 -3.36 -5.99
CA VAL A 31 17.72 -2.14 -5.69
C VAL A 31 17.93 -1.42 -7.02
N LEU A 32 17.43 -0.19 -7.11
CA LEU A 32 17.62 0.65 -8.29
C LEU A 32 19.05 1.20 -8.34
N ASP A 33 19.48 1.69 -9.51
CA ASP A 33 20.83 2.22 -9.71
C ASP A 33 21.18 3.39 -8.77
N ASN A 34 20.17 4.13 -8.30
CA ASN A 34 20.32 5.21 -7.32
C ASN A 34 20.35 4.72 -5.85
N GLY A 35 20.36 3.40 -5.62
CA GLY A 35 20.37 2.78 -4.29
C GLY A 35 19.00 2.65 -3.62
N LEU A 36 17.91 3.10 -4.24
CA LEU A 36 16.56 2.96 -3.68
C LEU A 36 16.15 1.47 -3.65
N LYS A 37 15.83 0.98 -2.45
CA LYS A 37 15.31 -0.37 -2.25
C LYS A 37 13.80 -0.41 -2.52
N VAL A 38 13.37 -1.32 -3.38
CA VAL A 38 11.97 -1.57 -3.73
C VAL A 38 11.56 -2.95 -3.25
N LEU A 39 10.47 -3.01 -2.48
CA LEU A 39 9.86 -4.26 -2.03
C LEU A 39 8.50 -4.43 -2.71
N LEU A 40 8.34 -5.53 -3.45
CA LEU A 40 7.12 -5.85 -4.18
C LEU A 40 6.48 -7.11 -3.60
N LEU A 41 5.24 -6.96 -3.10
CA LEU A 41 4.38 -8.07 -2.72
C LEU A 41 3.20 -8.14 -3.70
N GLU A 42 3.30 -9.02 -4.68
CA GLU A 42 2.22 -9.22 -5.66
C GLU A 42 1.08 -10.05 -5.06
N SER A 43 -0.16 -9.65 -5.33
CA SER A 43 -1.37 -10.37 -4.88
C SER A 43 -2.53 -10.08 -5.83
N HIS A 44 -3.09 -11.12 -6.45
CA HIS A 44 -4.23 -11.00 -7.37
C HIS A 44 -5.60 -11.10 -6.68
N LYS A 45 -5.65 -10.97 -5.34
CA LYS A 45 -6.91 -11.09 -4.57
C LYS A 45 -7.83 -9.88 -4.72
N SER A 46 -7.30 -8.74 -5.15
CA SER A 46 -8.04 -7.49 -5.33
C SER A 46 -7.38 -6.66 -6.43
N PRO A 47 -8.13 -5.91 -7.25
CA PRO A 47 -7.57 -4.98 -8.24
C PRO A 47 -7.04 -3.68 -7.61
N SER A 48 -6.68 -3.70 -6.33
CA SER A 48 -6.19 -2.56 -5.55
C SER A 48 -4.69 -2.70 -5.27
N VAL A 49 -3.95 -1.62 -5.40
CA VAL A 49 -2.51 -1.53 -5.16
C VAL A 49 -2.25 -0.43 -4.15
N THR A 50 -1.41 -0.70 -3.16
CA THR A 50 -0.88 0.32 -2.25
C THR A 50 0.58 0.55 -2.55
N PHE A 51 0.92 1.79 -2.90
CA PHE A 51 2.28 2.25 -3.09
C PHE A 51 2.71 3.07 -1.87
N GLN A 52 3.94 2.86 -1.39
CA GLN A 52 4.45 3.53 -0.20
C GLN A 52 5.91 3.94 -0.40
N VAL A 53 6.27 5.10 0.13
CA VAL A 53 7.67 5.54 0.27
C VAL A 53 7.99 5.65 1.75
N TRP A 54 9.09 5.01 2.16
CA TRP A 54 9.53 4.94 3.55
C TRP A 54 10.87 5.68 3.69
N TYR A 55 10.84 6.78 4.43
CA TYR A 55 12.05 7.48 4.85
C TYR A 55 12.47 6.93 6.21
N ARG A 56 13.73 6.48 6.32
CA ARG A 56 14.32 6.00 7.59
C ARG A 56 14.77 7.17 8.48
N VAL A 57 13.89 8.15 8.61
CA VAL A 57 14.08 9.37 9.40
C VAL A 57 12.74 9.69 10.05
N GLY A 58 12.75 9.99 11.34
CA GLY A 58 11.58 10.43 12.09
C GLY A 58 11.98 11.40 13.21
N SER A 59 11.11 11.61 14.19
CA SER A 59 11.34 12.61 15.23
C SER A 59 12.59 12.35 16.10
N ARG A 60 13.08 11.10 16.18
CA ARG A 60 14.33 10.77 16.88
C ARG A 60 15.57 11.36 16.22
N ASN A 61 15.47 11.75 14.95
CA ASN A 61 16.57 12.33 14.18
C ASN A 61 16.61 13.87 14.28
N GLU A 62 15.69 14.48 15.03
CA GLU A 62 15.65 15.93 15.20
C GLU A 62 16.73 16.42 16.18
N GLU A 63 17.20 17.64 15.97
CA GLU A 63 18.11 18.31 16.90
C GLU A 63 17.33 18.94 18.07
N ASP A 64 17.98 19.06 19.22
CA ASP A 64 17.43 19.77 20.37
C ASP A 64 17.00 21.19 19.98
N GLY A 65 15.79 21.57 20.37
CA GLY A 65 15.19 22.86 20.01
C GLY A 65 14.54 22.90 18.61
N LYS A 66 14.58 21.81 17.84
CA LYS A 66 13.88 21.65 16.55
C LYS A 66 12.79 20.57 16.58
N SER A 67 12.23 20.31 17.76
CA SER A 67 11.21 19.27 17.93
C SER A 67 9.98 19.53 17.06
N GLY A 68 9.51 18.48 16.38
CA GLY A 68 8.35 18.52 15.49
C GLY A 68 8.69 18.83 14.03
N LEU A 69 9.95 19.05 13.69
CA LEU A 69 10.36 19.37 12.32
C LEU A 69 10.01 18.28 11.30
N SER A 70 10.11 17.00 11.68
CA SER A 70 9.80 15.86 10.81
C SER A 70 8.31 15.83 10.47
N HIS A 71 7.45 16.00 11.49
CA HIS A 71 6.00 16.07 11.29
C HIS A 71 5.61 17.36 10.55
N PHE A 72 6.27 18.49 10.85
CA PHE A 72 6.05 19.72 10.10
C PHE A 72 6.39 19.55 8.62
N LEU A 73 7.54 18.96 8.29
CA LEU A 73 7.96 18.67 6.93
C LEU A 73 6.97 17.72 6.23
N GLU A 74 6.40 16.76 6.95
CA GLU A 74 5.33 15.90 6.44
C GLU A 74 4.17 16.70 5.87
N HIS A 75 3.65 17.67 6.64
CA HIS A 75 2.58 18.56 6.19
C HIS A 75 3.02 19.46 5.03
N MET A 76 4.23 20.01 5.11
CA MET A 76 4.73 20.94 4.09
C MET A 76 4.89 20.28 2.72
N LEU A 77 5.23 18.99 2.69
CA LEU A 77 5.32 18.27 1.42
C LEU A 77 3.97 18.15 0.68
N PHE A 78 2.84 18.32 1.35
CA PHE A 78 1.51 18.39 0.69
C PHE A 78 1.12 19.80 0.21
N LYS A 79 1.96 20.81 0.43
CA LYS A 79 1.74 22.18 -0.06
C LYS A 79 2.09 22.37 -1.53
N GLY A 80 2.59 21.31 -2.17
CA GLY A 80 2.63 21.21 -3.62
C GLY A 80 4.02 21.35 -4.23
N THR A 81 4.01 21.34 -5.55
CA THR A 81 5.15 21.47 -6.46
C THR A 81 4.80 22.49 -7.54
N ASP A 82 5.69 22.69 -8.51
CA ASP A 82 5.40 23.50 -9.70
C ASP A 82 4.24 22.95 -10.54
N LYS A 83 4.03 21.63 -10.49
CA LYS A 83 3.03 20.92 -11.29
C LYS A 83 1.73 20.64 -10.53
N THR A 84 1.82 20.51 -9.22
CA THR A 84 0.70 20.10 -8.36
C THR A 84 0.50 21.16 -7.29
N GLY A 85 -0.62 21.87 -7.31
CA GLY A 85 -0.89 22.93 -6.35
C GLY A 85 -1.08 22.42 -4.91
N PRO A 86 -1.16 23.36 -3.93
CA PRO A 86 -1.47 23.02 -2.55
C PRO A 86 -2.77 22.23 -2.44
N GLU A 87 -2.77 21.17 -1.61
CA GLU A 87 -3.93 20.29 -1.40
C GLU A 87 -4.44 19.60 -2.68
N GLU A 88 -3.71 19.69 -3.80
CA GLU A 88 -4.13 19.11 -5.07
C GLU A 88 -3.78 17.62 -5.16
N TYR A 89 -2.67 17.19 -4.54
CA TYR A 89 -2.26 15.79 -4.48
C TYR A 89 -3.41 14.88 -4.02
N ALA A 90 -3.97 15.14 -2.83
CA ALA A 90 -5.04 14.33 -2.26
C ALA A 90 -6.33 14.42 -3.11
N ARG A 91 -6.61 15.57 -3.72
CA ARG A 91 -7.76 15.76 -4.62
C ARG A 91 -7.63 14.96 -5.90
N ILE A 92 -6.44 14.92 -6.52
CA ILE A 92 -6.17 14.14 -7.73
C ILE A 92 -6.34 12.65 -7.44
N ILE A 93 -5.78 12.17 -6.33
CA ILE A 93 -5.92 10.78 -5.88
C ILE A 93 -7.40 10.43 -5.66
N ALA A 94 -8.12 11.25 -4.89
CA ALA A 94 -9.53 11.04 -4.59
C ALA A 94 -10.43 11.07 -5.85
N LYS A 95 -10.21 12.03 -6.75
CA LYS A 95 -10.90 12.14 -8.04
C LYS A 95 -10.72 10.87 -8.89
N ASN A 96 -9.62 10.15 -8.68
CA ASN A 96 -9.32 8.90 -9.36
C ASN A 96 -9.76 7.64 -8.60
N GLY A 97 -10.51 7.78 -7.51
CA GLY A 97 -11.03 6.68 -6.71
C GLY A 97 -10.02 6.09 -5.73
N GLY A 98 -8.89 6.76 -5.53
CA GLY A 98 -7.86 6.37 -4.58
C GLY A 98 -8.01 7.07 -3.22
N ARG A 99 -7.14 6.69 -2.29
CA ARG A 99 -6.95 7.36 -1.01
C ARG A 99 -5.46 7.48 -0.73
N SER A 100 -5.04 8.56 -0.10
CA SER A 100 -3.65 8.77 0.31
C SER A 100 -3.58 9.27 1.74
N ASN A 101 -2.45 9.04 2.40
CA ASN A 101 -2.13 9.66 3.67
C ASN A 101 -0.61 9.66 3.90
N ALA A 102 -0.19 10.25 5.00
CA ALA A 102 1.15 10.12 5.54
C ALA A 102 1.12 9.93 7.05
N PHE A 103 2.24 9.53 7.62
CA PHE A 103 2.47 9.59 9.06
C PHE A 103 3.95 9.64 9.37
N THR A 104 4.27 10.28 10.49
CA THR A 104 5.61 10.39 11.05
C THR A 104 5.65 9.72 12.42
N SER A 105 6.67 8.89 12.61
CA SER A 105 7.00 8.22 13.87
C SER A 105 8.36 8.70 14.38
N SER A 106 8.87 8.09 15.45
CA SER A 106 10.22 8.33 15.94
C SER A 106 11.29 7.93 14.94
N ASP A 107 11.06 6.85 14.17
CA ASP A 107 12.10 6.21 13.36
C ASP A 107 11.89 6.33 11.84
N HIS A 108 10.72 6.80 11.42
CA HIS A 108 10.37 6.86 10.01
C HIS A 108 9.25 7.85 9.73
N THR A 109 9.24 8.33 8.50
CA THR A 109 8.11 9.05 7.89
C THR A 109 7.71 8.29 6.65
N VAL A 110 6.40 8.07 6.49
CA VAL A 110 5.84 7.26 5.41
C VAL A 110 4.75 8.03 4.70
N TYR A 111 4.79 7.97 3.38
CA TYR A 111 3.73 8.46 2.51
C TYR A 111 3.19 7.30 1.70
N PHE A 112 1.88 7.24 1.54
CA PHE A 112 1.25 6.17 0.79
C PHE A 112 0.01 6.60 0.04
N ALA A 113 -0.27 5.85 -1.02
CA ALA A 113 -1.52 5.92 -1.75
C ALA A 113 -2.01 4.53 -2.10
N THR A 114 -3.32 4.31 -1.96
CA THR A 114 -4.01 3.12 -2.42
C THR A 114 -4.90 3.49 -3.61
N MET A 115 -4.72 2.81 -4.73
CA MET A 115 -5.44 3.07 -5.99
C MET A 115 -5.79 1.76 -6.70
N SER A 116 -6.61 1.81 -7.76
CA SER A 116 -6.78 0.67 -8.64
C SER A 116 -5.48 0.36 -9.39
N ARG A 117 -5.27 -0.92 -9.75
CA ARG A 117 -4.07 -1.36 -10.48
C ARG A 117 -3.85 -0.61 -11.80
N GLU A 118 -4.92 -0.17 -12.46
CA GLU A 118 -4.86 0.59 -13.72
C GLU A 118 -4.39 2.03 -13.53
N LYS A 119 -4.51 2.58 -12.31
CA LYS A 119 -4.25 3.99 -12.02
C LYS A 119 -3.08 4.22 -11.07
N ILE A 120 -2.45 3.18 -10.53
CA ILE A 120 -1.37 3.32 -9.55
C ILE A 120 -0.18 4.13 -10.07
N GLY A 121 0.07 4.12 -11.38
CA GLY A 121 1.10 4.95 -12.02
C GLY A 121 0.96 6.43 -11.69
N LEU A 122 -0.28 6.94 -11.58
CA LEU A 122 -0.53 8.33 -11.20
C LEU A 122 -0.01 8.65 -9.79
N ALA A 123 -0.21 7.75 -8.82
CA ALA A 123 0.32 7.96 -7.47
C ALA A 123 1.85 7.94 -7.45
N ILE A 124 2.47 7.05 -8.23
CA ILE A 124 3.94 6.96 -8.33
C ILE A 124 4.51 8.25 -8.94
N GLU A 125 3.89 8.77 -10.00
CA GLU A 125 4.31 10.02 -10.65
C GLU A 125 4.17 11.23 -9.71
N LEU A 126 3.03 11.37 -9.04
CA LEU A 126 2.80 12.45 -8.08
C LEU A 126 3.79 12.38 -6.91
N GLU A 127 4.07 11.17 -6.41
CA GLU A 127 5.03 10.96 -5.33
C GLU A 127 6.46 11.30 -5.77
N ALA A 128 6.88 10.89 -6.96
CA ALA A 128 8.19 11.20 -7.50
C ALA A 128 8.40 12.71 -7.70
N ASP A 129 7.37 13.41 -8.20
CA ASP A 129 7.40 14.87 -8.35
C ASP A 129 7.49 15.55 -6.98
N ARG A 130 6.67 15.13 -6.01
CA ARG A 130 6.70 15.68 -4.64
C ARG A 130 8.04 15.43 -3.94
N MET A 131 8.63 14.25 -4.13
CA MET A 131 9.93 13.89 -3.54
C MET A 131 11.07 14.80 -4.03
N THR A 132 10.98 15.30 -5.26
CA THR A 132 12.07 16.05 -5.90
C THR A 132 11.82 17.56 -5.92
N ASN A 133 10.57 17.96 -6.11
CA ASN A 133 10.19 19.32 -6.52
C ASN A 133 9.26 20.03 -5.51
N ALA A 134 9.16 19.53 -4.28
CA ALA A 134 8.32 20.18 -3.26
C ALA A 134 8.79 21.60 -2.97
N ARG A 135 7.83 22.52 -2.87
CA ARG A 135 8.06 23.90 -2.42
C ARG A 135 7.75 23.98 -0.93
N LEU A 136 8.78 24.24 -0.13
CA LEU A 136 8.72 24.41 1.32
C LEU A 136 8.62 25.88 1.70
#